data_AF-X1L6L0-F1
#
_entry.id   AF-X1L6L0-F1
#
_cell.length_a   1.000
_cell.length_b   1.000
_cell.length_c   1.000
_cell.angle_alpha   90.00
_cell.angle_beta   90.00
_cell.angle_gamma   90.00
#
_symmetry.space_group_name_H-M   'P 1'
#
loop_
_entity.id
_entity.type
_entity.pdbx_description
1 polymer ?
#
loop_
_entity_poly.entity_id
_entity_poly.type
_entity_poly.pdbx_seq_one_letter_code
_entity_poly.pdbx_strand_id
1 'polypeptide(L)'
;MVKIQNEQDIHDFVRGCTLMGTGGGGDPKDGIDWLRTALDEDLTLSFTPHEEVKDDAWTVCPFLMGSIAPHTEEAKQRMQALGLTKEPVKSIQAEAVRLLESYTKAEIQAIVPI
;
A
#
# COMPACT_ATOMS: atom_id res chain seq x y z
N MET A 1 12.81 16.20 -8.18
CA MET A 1 12.17 14.97 -7.70
C MET A 1 11.27 15.35 -6.54
N VAL A 2 9.98 15.01 -6.61
CA VAL A 2 9.02 15.28 -5.53
C VAL A 2 9.34 14.36 -4.35
N LYS A 3 9.36 14.92 -3.15
CA LYS A 3 9.60 14.20 -1.89
C LYS A 3 8.52 14.56 -0.88
N ILE A 4 8.20 13.62 0.00
CA ILE A 4 7.38 13.85 1.19
C ILE A 4 8.37 13.89 2.35
N GLN A 5 8.48 15.03 3.04
CA GLN A 5 9.54 15.27 4.02
C GLN A 5 9.03 15.72 5.39
N ASN A 6 7.76 16.12 5.47
CA ASN A 6 7.18 16.65 6.69
C ASN A 6 5.66 16.37 6.73
N GLU A 7 5.06 16.68 7.88
CA GLU A 7 3.63 16.48 8.13
C GLU A 7 2.74 17.20 7.10
N GLN A 8 3.08 18.42 6.69
CA GLN A 8 2.30 19.16 5.69
C GLN A 8 2.32 18.44 4.33
N ASP A 9 3.49 17.95 3.89
CA ASP A 9 3.61 17.20 2.64
C ASP A 9 2.74 15.93 2.65
N ILE A 10 2.68 15.23 3.80
CA ILE A 10 1.83 14.05 3.99
C ILE A 10 0.35 14.42 3.78
N HIS A 11 -0.12 15.46 4.48
CA HIS A 11 -1.52 15.88 4.36
C HIS A 11 -1.86 16.37 2.96
N ASP A 12 -0.98 17.13 2.32
CA ASP A 12 -1.21 17.64 0.97
C ASP A 12 -1.24 16.50 -0.06
N PHE A 13 -0.33 15.53 0.05
CA PHE A 13 -0.30 14.35 -0.81
C PHE A 13 -1.58 13.53 -0.67
N VAL A 14 -1.94 13.13 0.56
CA VAL A 14 -3.13 12.32 0.83
C VAL A 14 -4.41 13.05 0.45
N ARG A 15 -4.49 14.37 0.68
CA ARG A 15 -5.63 15.19 0.25
C ARG A 15 -5.75 15.21 -1.26
N GLY A 16 -4.63 15.33 -1.99
CA GLY A 16 -4.59 15.22 -3.44
C GLY A 16 -5.11 13.86 -3.92
N CYS A 17 -4.63 12.76 -3.35
CA CYS A 17 -5.11 11.40 -3.63
C CYS A 17 -6.62 11.27 -3.35
N THR A 18 -7.10 11.81 -2.24
CA THR A 18 -8.52 11.75 -1.86
C THR A 18 -9.41 12.48 -2.87
N LEU A 19 -8.97 13.66 -3.33
CA LEU A 19 -9.68 14.42 -4.35
C LEU A 19 -9.72 13.65 -5.68
N MET A 20 -8.57 13.12 -6.11
CA MET A 20 -8.44 12.42 -7.39
C MET A 20 -9.07 11.02 -7.38
N GLY A 21 -9.24 10.41 -6.19
CA GLY A 21 -9.89 9.11 -6.02
C GLY A 21 -11.40 9.13 -6.16
N THR A 22 -12.04 10.30 -6.29
CA THR A 22 -13.48 10.46 -6.58
C THR A 22 -14.43 9.68 -5.64
N GLY A 23 -14.03 9.51 -4.38
CA GLY A 23 -14.80 8.77 -3.37
C GLY A 23 -14.33 7.34 -3.10
N GLY A 24 -13.29 6.86 -3.81
CA GLY A 24 -12.56 5.63 -3.52
C GLY A 24 -11.14 5.89 -3.00
N GLY A 25 -10.31 4.84 -3.01
CA GLY A 25 -8.87 4.93 -2.69
C GLY A 25 -8.47 4.54 -1.25
N GLY A 26 -9.43 4.20 -0.39
CA GLY A 26 -9.18 3.82 1.01
C GLY A 26 -9.44 4.97 2.00
N ASP A 27 -9.27 4.71 3.30
CA ASP A 27 -9.42 5.73 4.34
C ASP A 27 -8.17 6.65 4.34
N PRO A 28 -8.33 7.99 4.16
CA PRO A 28 -7.22 8.93 4.23
C PRO A 28 -6.41 8.87 5.54
N LYS A 29 -7.05 8.51 6.66
CA LYS A 29 -6.36 8.37 7.96
C LYS A 29 -5.29 7.30 7.91
N ASP A 30 -5.60 6.15 7.32
CA ASP A 30 -4.65 5.05 7.15
C ASP A 30 -3.45 5.51 6.31
N GLY A 31 -3.72 6.22 5.20
CA GLY A 31 -2.67 6.75 4.34
C GLY A 31 -1.73 7.72 5.06
N ILE A 32 -2.27 8.63 5.88
CA ILE A 32 -1.49 9.56 6.70
C ILE A 32 -0.63 8.78 7.70
N ASP A 33 -1.21 7.81 8.41
CA ASP A 33 -0.50 7.07 9.45
C ASP A 33 0.62 6.20 8.89
N TRP A 34 0.44 5.62 7.70
CA TRP A 34 1.50 4.89 6.98
C TRP A 34 2.67 5.81 6.59
N LEU A 35 2.37 6.97 6.01
CA LEU A 35 3.42 7.91 5.58
C LEU A 35 4.14 8.54 6.77
N ARG A 36 3.43 8.84 7.85
CA ARG A 36 4.03 9.34 9.10
C ARG A 36 4.95 8.30 9.71
N THR A 37 4.50 7.05 9.81
CA THR A 37 5.33 5.94 10.31
C THR A 37 6.61 5.80 9.47
N ALA A 38 6.52 5.92 8.15
CA ALA A 38 7.69 5.85 7.28
C ALA A 38 8.68 7.00 7.52
N LEU A 39 8.20 8.22 7.74
CA LEU A 39 9.08 9.35 8.13
C LEU A 39 9.69 9.15 9.52
N ASP A 40 8.91 8.67 10.49
CA ASP A 40 9.40 8.36 11.84
C ASP A 40 10.47 7.26 11.85
N GLU A 41 10.44 6.37 10.85
CA GLU A 41 11.45 5.33 10.59
C GLU A 41 12.63 5.83 9.73
N ASP A 42 12.78 7.14 9.52
CA ASP A 42 13.81 7.78 8.70
C ASP A 42 13.85 7.29 7.24
N LEU A 43 12.72 6.78 6.71
CA LEU A 43 12.63 6.35 5.32
C LEU A 43 12.50 7.55 4.38
N THR A 44 13.14 7.44 3.21
CA THR A 44 12.99 8.44 2.15
C THR A 44 11.74 8.14 1.32
N LEU A 45 10.74 9.02 1.41
CA LEU A 45 9.54 8.98 0.57
C LEU A 45 9.73 9.84 -0.67
N SER A 46 9.94 9.21 -1.83
CA SER A 46 10.17 9.89 -3.11
C SER A 46 9.55 9.15 -4.29
N PHE A 47 9.33 9.89 -5.38
CA PHE A 47 8.80 9.35 -6.62
C PHE A 47 9.89 9.27 -7.70
N THR A 48 10.03 8.10 -8.31
CA THR A 48 10.97 7.85 -9.41
C THR A 48 10.31 8.19 -10.74
N PRO A 49 10.92 9.04 -11.60
CA PRO A 49 10.47 9.24 -12.97
C PRO A 49 10.45 7.92 -13.74
N HIS A 50 9.48 7.73 -14.64
CA HIS A 50 9.36 6.46 -15.35
C HIS A 50 10.55 6.19 -16.28
N GLU A 51 11.24 7.24 -16.74
CA GLU A 51 12.43 7.17 -17.58
C GLU A 51 13.66 6.62 -16.83
N GLU A 52 13.63 6.62 -15.49
CA GLU A 52 14.69 6.05 -14.64
C GLU A 52 14.45 4.55 -14.34
N VAL A 53 13.27 4.02 -14.69
CA VAL A 53 12.95 2.58 -14.60
C VAL A 53 13.53 1.88 -15.83
N LYS A 54 14.25 0.77 -15.64
CA LYS A 54 14.87 0.05 -16.75
C LYS A 54 13.80 -0.64 -17.60
N ASP A 55 14.02 -0.71 -18.91
CA ASP A 55 13.10 -1.36 -19.86
C ASP A 55 12.84 -2.83 -19.54
N ASP A 56 13.80 -3.51 -18.92
CA ASP A 56 13.73 -4.92 -18.52
C ASP A 56 13.39 -5.13 -17.04
N ALA A 57 13.15 -4.05 -16.29
CA ALA A 57 12.80 -4.13 -14.88
C ALA A 57 11.37 -4.63 -14.68
N TRP A 58 11.18 -5.34 -13.58
CA TRP A 58 9.84 -5.69 -13.12
C TRP A 58 9.27 -4.52 -12.32
N THR A 59 8.02 -4.17 -12.63
CA THR A 59 7.20 -3.27 -11.83
C THR A 59 5.96 -4.01 -11.36
N VAL A 60 5.42 -3.60 -10.22
CA VAL A 60 4.23 -4.24 -9.64
C VAL A 60 3.25 -3.22 -9.14
N CYS A 61 1.97 -3.59 -9.19
CA CYS A 61 0.87 -2.81 -8.64
C CYS A 61 0.18 -3.64 -7.55
N PRO A 62 0.68 -3.63 -6.31
CA PRO A 62 0.04 -4.32 -5.22
C PRO A 62 -1.12 -3.46 -4.72
N PHE A 63 -2.32 -4.02 -4.69
CA PHE A 63 -3.52 -3.36 -4.17
C PHE A 63 -4.36 -4.33 -3.35
N LEU A 64 -5.18 -3.79 -2.46
CA LEU A 64 -6.18 -4.56 -1.75
C LEU A 64 -7.53 -4.38 -2.45
N MET A 65 -8.27 -5.49 -2.55
CA MET A 65 -9.64 -5.49 -2.98
C MET A 65 -10.48 -6.18 -1.93
N GLY A 66 -11.58 -5.55 -1.53
CA GLY A 66 -12.48 -6.07 -0.51
C GLY A 66 -13.69 -5.19 -0.33
N SER A 67 -14.65 -5.67 0.47
CA SER A 67 -15.77 -4.86 0.90
C SER A 67 -15.35 -4.01 2.11
N ILE A 68 -15.76 -2.74 2.11
CA ILE A 68 -15.69 -1.88 3.31
C ILE A 68 -16.85 -2.14 4.28
N ALA A 69 -17.82 -2.98 3.88
CA ALA A 69 -18.98 -3.25 4.72
C ALA A 69 -18.55 -4.03 5.97
N PRO A 70 -19.12 -3.70 7.15
CA PRO A 70 -18.88 -4.48 8.35
C PRO A 70 -19.23 -5.96 8.12
N HIS A 71 -18.40 -6.85 8.67
CA HIS A 71 -18.67 -8.28 8.60
C HIS A 71 -19.96 -8.65 9.34
N THR A 72 -20.81 -9.45 8.69
CA THR A 72 -21.98 -10.07 9.31
C THR A 72 -21.56 -11.12 10.34
N GLU A 73 -22.45 -11.49 11.26
CA GLU A 73 -22.17 -12.56 12.23
C GLU A 73 -21.90 -13.91 11.53
N GLU A 74 -22.60 -14.21 10.44
CA GLU A 74 -22.33 -15.39 9.61
C GLU A 74 -20.90 -15.36 9.02
N ALA A 75 -20.46 -14.21 8.50
CA ALA A 75 -19.11 -14.05 7.97
C ALA A 75 -18.06 -14.25 9.06
N LYS A 76 -18.28 -13.70 10.27
CA LYS A 76 -17.39 -13.88 11.42
C LYS A 76 -17.29 -15.34 11.85
N GLN A 77 -18.43 -16.05 11.93
CA GLN A 77 -18.44 -17.48 12.26
C GLN A 77 -17.70 -18.31 11.22
N ARG A 78 -17.87 -18.00 9.93
CA ARG A 78 -17.14 -18.65 8.84
C ARG A 78 -15.63 -18.38 8.93
N MET A 79 -15.22 -17.14 9.19
CA MET A 79 -13.80 -16.80 9.39
C MET A 79 -13.21 -17.59 10.56
N GLN A 80 -13.95 -17.71 11.67
CA GLN A 80 -13.53 -18.49 12.82
C GLN A 80 -13.36 -19.99 12.49
N ALA A 81 -14.31 -20.58 11.76
CA ALA A 81 -14.24 -21.98 11.34
C ALA A 81 -13.04 -22.27 10.41
N LEU A 82 -12.61 -21.27 9.64
CA LEU A 82 -11.44 -21.34 8.75
C LEU A 82 -10.11 -20.96 9.45
N GLY A 83 -10.14 -20.60 10.74
CA GLY A 83 -8.96 -20.16 11.47
C GLY A 83 -8.48 -18.74 11.12
N LEU A 84 -9.28 -17.95 10.40
CA LEU A 84 -9.00 -16.57 9.99
C LEU A 84 -9.30 -15.59 11.13
N THR A 85 -8.69 -15.82 12.29
CA THR A 85 -8.98 -15.09 13.54
C THR A 85 -7.93 -14.07 13.93
N LYS A 86 -6.84 -13.97 13.16
CA LYS A 86 -5.73 -13.06 13.41
C LYS A 86 -5.24 -12.48 12.10
N GLU A 87 -4.76 -11.25 12.14
CA GLU A 87 -3.99 -10.67 11.05
C GLU A 87 -2.59 -11.29 11.04
N PRO A 88 -2.19 -11.97 9.95
CA PRO A 88 -0.93 -12.69 9.93
C PRO A 88 0.27 -11.75 9.74
N VAL A 89 0.06 -10.60 9.09
CA VAL A 89 1.12 -9.65 8.70
C VAL A 89 0.60 -8.22 8.71
N LYS A 90 1.46 -7.25 9.01
CA LYS A 90 1.13 -5.81 9.08
C LYS A 90 0.79 -5.21 7.71
N SER A 91 1.49 -5.66 6.66
CA SER A 91 1.26 -5.20 5.27
C SER A 91 1.25 -6.41 4.33
N ILE A 92 0.05 -6.84 3.96
CA ILE A 92 -0.14 -7.99 3.04
C ILE A 92 0.44 -7.65 1.65
N GLN A 93 0.32 -6.40 1.21
CA GLN A 93 0.87 -5.91 -0.05
C GLN A 93 2.38 -6.08 -0.10
N ALA A 94 3.09 -5.65 0.94
CA ALA A 94 4.55 -5.76 0.99
C ALA A 94 5.02 -7.22 1.04
N GLU A 95 4.30 -8.09 1.75
CA GLU A 95 4.59 -9.53 1.78
C GLU A 95 4.30 -10.21 0.45
N ALA A 96 3.24 -9.80 -0.26
CA ALA A 96 2.95 -10.31 -1.59
C ALA A 96 4.05 -9.95 -2.59
N VAL A 97 4.59 -8.73 -2.53
CA VAL A 97 5.74 -8.30 -3.35
C VAL A 97 6.98 -9.13 -3.01
N ARG A 98 7.34 -9.25 -1.73
CA ARG A 98 8.47 -10.09 -1.30
C ARG A 98 8.35 -11.54 -1.75
N LEU A 99 7.14 -12.10 -1.64
CA LEU A 99 6.87 -13.47 -2.10
C LEU A 99 7.08 -13.59 -3.62
N LEU A 100 6.57 -12.62 -4.39
CA LEU A 100 6.75 -12.61 -5.84
C LEU A 100 8.23 -12.53 -6.25
N GLU A 101 9.01 -11.66 -5.62
CA GLU A 101 10.47 -11.57 -5.83
C GLU A 101 11.14 -12.92 -5.51
N SER A 102 10.79 -13.51 -4.36
CA SER A 102 11.37 -14.78 -3.94
C SER A 102 11.06 -15.93 -4.90
N TYR A 103 9.87 -15.92 -5.52
CA TYR A 103 9.41 -16.96 -6.44
C TYR A 103 10.00 -16.78 -7.84
N THR A 104 9.95 -15.56 -8.38
CA THR A 104 10.38 -15.23 -9.74
C THR A 104 11.88 -15.06 -9.88
N LYS A 105 12.59 -14.79 -8.76
CA LYS A 105 13.99 -14.36 -8.75
C LYS A 105 14.23 -13.06 -9.53
N ALA A 106 13.18 -12.29 -9.79
CA ALA A 106 13.26 -10.95 -10.34
C ALA A 106 13.30 -9.93 -9.19
N GLU A 107 14.06 -8.86 -9.39
CA GLU A 107 14.07 -7.68 -8.51
C GLU A 107 12.96 -6.73 -8.96
N ILE A 108 12.08 -6.33 -8.04
CA ILE A 108 11.06 -5.31 -8.34
C ILE A 108 11.70 -3.93 -8.18
N GLN A 109 11.78 -3.18 -9.27
CA GLN A 109 12.41 -1.86 -9.23
C GLN A 109 11.44 -0.76 -8.80
N ALA A 110 10.14 -0.91 -9.11
CA ALA A 110 9.15 0.12 -8.81
C ALA A 110 7.78 -0.47 -8.42
N ILE A 111 7.14 0.19 -7.46
CA ILE A 111 5.73 0.05 -7.14
C ILE A 111 4.95 1.11 -7.89
N VAL A 112 3.96 0.70 -8.68
CA VAL A 112 3.07 1.60 -9.43
C VAL A 112 1.66 1.47 -8.84
N PRO A 113 1.11 2.50 -8.17
CA PRO A 113 -0.25 2.45 -7.64
C PRO A 113 -1.32 2.44 -8.75
N ILE A 114 -2.52 1.92 -8.44
CA ILE A 114 -3.72 1.98 -9.31
C ILE A 114 -4.30 3.39 -9.35
#